data_AF-A0A9Q9M1J9-F1
#
_entry.id   AF-A0A9Q9M1J9-F1
#
_cell.length_a   1.000
_cell.length_b   1.000
_cell.length_c   1.000
_cell.angle_alpha   90.00
_cell.angle_beta   90.00
_cell.angle_gamma   90.00
#
_symmetry.space_group_name_H-M   'P 1'
#
loop_
_entity.id
_entity.type
_entity.pdbx_description
1 polymer ?
#
loop_
_entity_poly.entity_id
_entity_poly.type
_entity_poly.pdbx_seq_one_letter_code
_entity_poly.pdbx_strand_id
1 'polypeptide(L)'
;MLTQSRQARDLLSRISDLMSRSTRPASRPVPAPAPPPADALLNRSLEDSLSIPIRSAEGNPDCLQAQDRGQFLARQERWEDLSSEIREADQSRAAARCGLPLADLIAYGARADVVNATEHALAEQKDAGNRSLIRGLMAFEALRAEHRHDPYLTALVALAHIDIGWAWRSPGNSPAAPASSQRRCAAHFDRAAALLEPIAEDSKDSPFLKSAQCALFAGSTSGTLPVADAFGALIDLAPDNHRHMRTLGTHMLPRCSGSYAALELEARRTAARTAQTWGAGGYTWVYFDAIAIDDQACARVDTRFFLDGLRDIVQANPSQEMINLLAAYCTVALRKGLGQNLQADVPRLEISEAASWLIRDHLNELHPLVWAHAEEGFDNSARIRSVSHFAARGHAGALQAIAGQFRDEIENGQTVAFTEQGLEFSPA
;
A
#
# COMPACT_ATOMS: atom_id res chain seq x y z
N MET A 1 11.54 1.01 -76.76
CA MET A 1 12.43 2.05 -76.19
C MET A 1 13.55 1.32 -75.45
N LEU A 2 14.67 1.02 -76.12
CA LEU A 2 15.97 1.72 -75.98
C LEU A 2 16.36 1.88 -74.49
N THR A 3 17.45 1.34 -73.93
CA THR A 3 18.67 0.70 -74.47
C THR A 3 19.44 0.03 -73.32
N GLN A 4 20.25 -0.96 -73.70
CA GLN A 4 21.33 -1.61 -72.97
C GLN A 4 22.27 -0.67 -72.19
N SER A 5 22.79 -1.10 -71.05
CA SER A 5 24.15 -1.66 -70.92
C SER A 5 24.71 -1.53 -69.49
N ARG A 6 25.11 -2.67 -68.92
CA ARG A 6 26.49 -2.94 -68.48
C ARG A 6 26.53 -4.32 -67.80
N GLN A 7 26.68 -5.34 -68.65
CA GLN A 7 27.54 -6.48 -68.32
C GLN A 7 28.93 -5.96 -67.93
N ALA A 8 29.54 -6.65 -66.95
CA ALA A 8 30.98 -6.84 -66.73
C ALA A 8 31.34 -6.63 -65.24
N ARG A 9 31.25 -7.71 -64.46
CA ARG A 9 32.18 -8.05 -63.34
C ARG A 9 31.82 -9.33 -62.57
N ASP A 10 30.81 -10.07 -62.99
CA ASP A 10 30.42 -11.36 -62.41
C ASP A 10 31.34 -12.54 -62.78
N LEU A 11 32.66 -12.33 -62.82
CA LEU A 11 33.61 -13.38 -63.23
C LEU A 11 34.96 -13.38 -62.49
N LEU A 12 35.07 -12.70 -61.34
CA LEU A 12 36.31 -12.66 -60.54
C LEU A 12 36.14 -12.86 -59.02
N SER A 13 35.01 -13.41 -58.54
CA SER A 13 34.84 -13.75 -57.12
C SER A 13 34.72 -15.25 -56.82
N ARG A 14 34.79 -16.12 -57.83
CA ARG A 14 34.59 -17.58 -57.68
C ARG A 14 35.85 -18.44 -57.88
N ILE A 15 37.05 -17.86 -57.80
CA ILE A 15 38.33 -18.61 -57.85
C ILE A 15 39.32 -18.06 -56.79
N SER A 16 38.87 -17.93 -55.53
CA SER A 16 39.77 -17.68 -54.38
C SER A 16 39.56 -18.68 -53.24
N ASP A 17 38.80 -19.76 -53.46
CA ASP A 17 38.41 -20.74 -52.43
C ASP A 17 39.15 -22.08 -52.51
N LEU A 18 40.21 -22.18 -53.32
CA LEU A 18 41.11 -23.32 -53.28
C LEU A 18 42.57 -22.85 -53.24
N MET A 19 43.31 -23.37 -52.26
CA MET A 19 44.74 -23.22 -51.99
C MET A 19 45.13 -22.16 -50.95
N SER A 20 44.94 -22.49 -49.67
CA SER A 20 45.88 -22.17 -48.58
C SER A 20 45.59 -23.05 -47.35
N ARG A 21 46.07 -24.30 -47.39
CA ARG A 21 46.29 -25.09 -46.16
C ARG A 21 47.63 -24.65 -45.56
N SER A 22 47.62 -24.06 -44.36
CA SER A 22 48.74 -24.21 -43.41
C SER A 22 48.33 -23.84 -41.99
N THR A 23 48.57 -24.80 -41.09
CA THR A 23 48.86 -24.70 -39.65
C THR A 23 47.90 -23.95 -38.70
N ARG A 24 47.19 -24.73 -37.87
CA ARG A 24 46.53 -24.28 -36.63
C ARG A 24 47.58 -23.83 -35.60
N PRO A 25 47.54 -22.60 -35.07
CA PRO A 25 48.26 -22.28 -33.84
C PRO A 25 47.49 -22.83 -32.63
N ALA A 26 48.25 -23.36 -31.67
CA ALA A 26 47.73 -23.85 -30.39
C ALA A 26 46.98 -22.75 -29.62
N SER A 27 45.92 -23.17 -28.94
CA SER A 27 45.07 -22.39 -28.03
C SER A 27 45.90 -21.61 -27.00
N ARG A 28 45.81 -20.27 -27.03
CA ARG A 28 46.21 -19.44 -25.89
C ARG A 28 45.13 -19.58 -24.81
N PRO A 29 45.48 -19.94 -23.56
CA PRO A 29 44.54 -19.85 -22.46
C PRO A 29 44.12 -18.38 -22.30
N VAL A 30 42.81 -18.14 -22.32
CA VAL A 30 42.23 -16.88 -21.87
C VAL A 30 42.61 -16.75 -20.39
N PRO A 31 43.25 -15.65 -19.94
CA PRO A 31 43.51 -15.45 -18.52
C PRO A 31 42.15 -15.46 -17.81
N ALA A 32 42.01 -16.25 -16.75
CA ALA A 32 40.88 -16.11 -15.84
C ALA A 32 40.79 -14.62 -15.43
N PRO A 33 39.58 -14.03 -15.39
CA PRO A 33 39.43 -12.66 -14.91
C PRO A 33 40.09 -12.58 -13.53
N ALA A 34 41.01 -11.62 -13.38
CA ALA A 34 41.67 -11.38 -12.10
C ALA A 34 40.58 -11.10 -11.05
N PRO A 35 40.68 -11.65 -9.83
CA PRO A 35 39.78 -11.26 -8.76
C PRO A 35 39.87 -9.74 -8.60
N PRO A 36 38.75 -9.06 -8.35
CA PRO A 36 38.74 -7.61 -8.19
C PRO A 36 39.76 -7.21 -7.10
N PRO A 37 40.45 -6.06 -7.25
CA PRO A 37 41.39 -5.60 -6.24
C PRO A 37 40.69 -5.49 -4.88
N ALA A 38 41.37 -5.92 -3.81
CA ALA A 38 40.83 -5.95 -2.45
C ALA A 38 40.23 -4.61 -1.97
N ASP A 39 40.69 -3.49 -2.55
CA ASP A 39 40.17 -2.14 -2.27
C ASP A 39 38.75 -1.89 -2.83
N ALA A 40 38.30 -2.66 -3.84
CA ALA A 40 36.95 -2.58 -4.38
C ALA A 40 35.90 -3.25 -3.48
N LEU A 41 36.30 -4.26 -2.70
CA LEU A 41 35.43 -4.94 -1.72
C LEU A 41 35.18 -4.06 -0.48
N LEU A 42 36.12 -3.19 -0.12
CA LEU A 42 36.01 -2.31 1.05
C LEU A 42 35.10 -1.09 0.84
N ASN A 43 34.76 -0.75 -0.41
CA ASN A 43 33.93 0.40 -0.77
C ASN A 43 32.56 0.02 -1.38
N ARG A 44 32.22 -1.27 -1.43
CA ARG A 44 30.92 -1.74 -1.94
C ARG A 44 29.86 -1.48 -0.88
N SER A 45 28.77 -0.82 -1.26
CA SER A 45 27.62 -0.68 -0.36
C SER A 45 26.98 -2.07 -0.17
N LEU A 46 26.40 -2.37 1.00
CA LEU A 46 25.82 -3.69 1.23
C LEU A 46 24.71 -3.98 0.21
N GLU A 47 24.00 -2.92 -0.18
CA GLU A 47 22.92 -2.92 -1.16
C GLU A 47 23.38 -3.40 -2.54
N ASP A 48 24.61 -3.07 -2.96
CA ASP A 48 25.16 -3.50 -4.26
C ASP A 48 25.37 -5.02 -4.33
N SER A 49 25.33 -5.72 -3.20
CA SER A 49 25.48 -7.18 -3.12
C SER A 49 24.16 -7.93 -3.22
N LEU A 50 23.04 -7.21 -3.37
CA LEU A 50 21.71 -7.77 -3.55
C LEU A 50 21.27 -7.73 -5.02
N SER A 51 20.61 -8.79 -5.46
CA SER A 51 19.87 -8.84 -6.73
C SER A 51 18.44 -9.29 -6.44
N ILE A 52 17.47 -8.38 -6.58
CA ILE A 52 16.06 -8.66 -6.29
C ILE A 52 15.19 -8.22 -7.47
N PRO A 53 14.35 -9.09 -8.04
CA PRO A 53 13.33 -8.70 -9.02
C PRO A 53 12.43 -7.60 -8.46
N ILE A 54 12.19 -6.54 -9.23
CA ILE A 54 11.34 -5.42 -8.82
C ILE A 54 10.02 -5.50 -9.58
N ARG A 55 8.90 -5.58 -8.85
CA ARG A 55 7.57 -5.46 -9.46
C ARG A 55 7.22 -3.98 -9.66
N SER A 56 6.47 -3.70 -10.74
CA SER A 56 6.13 -2.37 -11.27
C SER A 56 6.15 -1.24 -10.24
N ALA A 57 6.97 -0.22 -10.50
CA ALA A 57 7.07 0.98 -9.66
C ALA A 57 5.79 1.83 -9.65
N GLU A 58 4.82 1.53 -10.52
CA GLU A 58 3.57 2.28 -10.70
C GLU A 58 2.42 1.75 -9.83
N GLY A 59 2.58 0.58 -9.21
CA GLY A 59 1.58 -0.04 -8.34
C GLY A 59 0.93 -1.29 -8.93
N ASN A 60 -0.09 -1.80 -8.22
CA ASN A 60 -0.79 -3.02 -8.62
C ASN A 60 -1.69 -2.74 -9.85
N PRO A 61 -1.53 -3.46 -10.97
CA PRO A 61 -2.22 -3.15 -12.23
C PRO A 61 -3.74 -3.29 -12.11
N ASP A 62 -4.24 -4.26 -11.33
CA ASP A 62 -5.68 -4.44 -11.13
C ASP A 62 -6.28 -3.25 -10.37
N CYS A 63 -5.52 -2.69 -9.42
CA CYS A 63 -5.92 -1.49 -8.68
C CYS A 63 -5.98 -0.26 -9.59
N LEU A 64 -4.93 -0.04 -10.39
CA LEU A 64 -4.88 1.08 -11.33
C LEU A 64 -6.02 0.99 -12.34
N GLN A 65 -6.27 -0.20 -12.90
CA GLN A 65 -7.36 -0.41 -13.85
C GLN A 65 -8.74 -0.09 -13.25
N ALA A 66 -9.00 -0.51 -12.02
CA ALA A 66 -10.26 -0.22 -11.33
C ALA A 66 -10.44 1.29 -11.04
N GLN A 67 -9.36 1.96 -10.63
CA GLN A 67 -9.37 3.40 -10.40
C GLN A 67 -9.56 4.18 -11.72
N ASP A 68 -8.82 3.82 -12.78
CA ASP A 68 -8.95 4.40 -14.11
C ASP A 68 -10.37 4.21 -14.66
N ARG A 69 -10.98 3.05 -14.39
CA ARG A 69 -12.36 2.77 -14.77
C ARG A 69 -13.34 3.71 -14.08
N GLY A 70 -13.24 3.86 -12.76
CA GLY A 70 -14.07 4.79 -12.00
C GLY A 70 -13.90 6.24 -12.45
N GLN A 71 -12.66 6.69 -12.66
CA GLN A 71 -12.36 8.04 -13.14
C GLN A 71 -12.94 8.26 -14.55
N PHE A 72 -12.79 7.29 -15.44
CA PHE A 72 -13.34 7.36 -16.79
C PHE A 72 -14.86 7.53 -16.78
N LEU A 73 -15.59 6.70 -16.02
CA LEU A 73 -17.04 6.79 -15.95
C LEU A 73 -17.51 8.14 -15.38
N ALA A 74 -16.86 8.63 -14.33
CA ALA A 74 -17.17 9.93 -13.76
C ALA A 74 -16.94 11.09 -14.74
N ARG A 75 -15.83 11.08 -15.50
CA ARG A 75 -15.52 12.10 -16.52
C ARG A 75 -16.51 12.12 -17.69
N GLN A 76 -17.14 10.99 -17.98
CA GLN A 76 -18.16 10.87 -19.02
C GLN A 76 -19.58 11.05 -18.50
N GLU A 77 -19.75 11.41 -17.22
CA GLU A 77 -21.05 11.52 -16.54
C GLU A 77 -21.91 10.24 -16.65
N ARG A 78 -21.26 9.08 -16.74
CA ARG A 78 -21.91 7.76 -16.83
C ARG A 78 -22.27 7.24 -15.44
N TRP A 79 -23.10 7.99 -14.72
CA TRP A 79 -23.37 7.77 -13.30
C TRP A 79 -24.13 6.48 -12.98
N GLU A 80 -25.08 6.10 -13.85
CA GLU A 80 -25.81 4.84 -13.71
C GLU A 80 -24.89 3.63 -13.88
N ASP A 81 -24.00 3.67 -14.88
CA ASP A 81 -23.00 2.61 -15.10
C ASP A 81 -22.01 2.54 -13.94
N LEU A 82 -21.54 3.70 -13.45
CA LEU A 82 -20.66 3.77 -12.29
C LEU A 82 -21.29 3.13 -11.05
N SER A 83 -22.54 3.48 -10.76
CA SER A 83 -23.28 2.88 -9.64
C SER A 83 -23.43 1.37 -9.81
N SER A 84 -23.77 0.91 -11.02
CA SER A 84 -23.91 -0.51 -11.33
C SER A 84 -22.61 -1.27 -11.12
N GLU A 85 -21.48 -0.74 -11.59
CA GLU A 85 -20.17 -1.39 -11.45
C GLU A 85 -19.70 -1.43 -9.99
N ILE A 86 -19.90 -0.36 -9.20
CA ILE A 86 -19.58 -0.38 -7.76
C ILE A 86 -20.47 -1.41 -7.05
N ARG A 87 -21.77 -1.42 -7.34
CA ARG A 87 -22.73 -2.37 -6.76
C ARG A 87 -22.39 -3.81 -7.07
N GLU A 88 -22.09 -4.12 -8.33
CA GLU A 88 -21.72 -5.48 -8.74
C GLU A 88 -20.44 -5.93 -8.04
N ALA A 89 -19.43 -5.06 -7.99
CA ALA A 89 -18.17 -5.34 -7.29
C ALA A 89 -18.39 -5.56 -5.79
N ASP A 90 -19.22 -4.74 -5.14
CA ASP A 90 -19.52 -4.86 -3.72
C ASP A 90 -20.31 -6.15 -3.41
N GLN A 91 -21.37 -6.42 -4.17
CA GLN A 91 -22.22 -7.60 -3.96
C GLN A 91 -21.48 -8.92 -4.24
N SER A 92 -20.60 -8.95 -5.25
CA SER A 92 -19.77 -10.11 -5.55
C SER A 92 -18.54 -10.24 -4.64
N ARG A 93 -18.32 -9.27 -3.73
CA ARG A 93 -17.12 -9.19 -2.86
C ARG A 93 -15.83 -9.23 -3.67
N ALA A 94 -15.85 -8.69 -4.90
CA ALA A 94 -14.71 -8.74 -5.80
C ALA A 94 -13.54 -7.89 -5.26
N ALA A 95 -12.34 -8.44 -5.36
CA ALA A 95 -11.11 -7.78 -4.93
C ALA A 95 -10.02 -7.89 -6.00
N ALA A 96 -9.14 -6.90 -6.04
CA ALA A 96 -7.88 -6.97 -6.76
C ALA A 96 -6.99 -8.07 -6.18
N ARG A 97 -5.96 -8.52 -6.91
CA ARG A 97 -5.02 -9.56 -6.42
C ARG A 97 -4.34 -9.23 -5.10
N CYS A 98 -4.23 -7.95 -4.75
CA CYS A 98 -3.69 -7.48 -3.48
C CYS A 98 -4.70 -7.50 -2.32
N GLY A 99 -5.93 -7.97 -2.55
CA GLY A 99 -7.00 -8.01 -1.56
C GLY A 99 -7.80 -6.71 -1.41
N LEU A 100 -7.52 -5.68 -2.21
CA LEU A 100 -8.29 -4.43 -2.18
C LEU A 100 -9.67 -4.60 -2.85
N PRO A 101 -10.79 -4.24 -2.20
CA PRO A 101 -12.11 -4.32 -2.79
C PRO A 101 -12.22 -3.48 -4.07
N LEU A 102 -12.74 -4.07 -5.15
CA LEU A 102 -12.89 -3.35 -6.42
C LEU A 102 -13.90 -2.21 -6.31
N ALA A 103 -14.95 -2.37 -5.50
CA ALA A 103 -15.93 -1.31 -5.23
C ALA A 103 -15.25 -0.04 -4.66
N ASP A 104 -14.37 -0.21 -3.68
CA ASP A 104 -13.59 0.88 -3.07
C ASP A 104 -12.70 1.56 -4.10
N LEU A 105 -12.00 0.78 -4.94
CA LEU A 105 -11.08 1.27 -5.97
C LEU A 105 -11.80 2.05 -7.08
N ILE A 106 -12.93 1.54 -7.58
CA ILE A 106 -13.75 2.21 -8.59
C ILE A 106 -14.30 3.52 -8.00
N ALA A 107 -14.86 3.49 -6.79
CA ALA A 107 -15.36 4.68 -6.12
C ALA A 107 -14.24 5.70 -5.82
N TYR A 108 -13.02 5.24 -5.54
CA TYR A 108 -11.85 6.09 -5.34
C TYR A 108 -11.45 6.81 -6.63
N GLY A 109 -11.34 6.06 -7.73
CA GLY A 109 -11.05 6.64 -9.04
C GLY A 109 -12.08 7.70 -9.47
N ALA A 110 -13.37 7.42 -9.24
CA ALA A 110 -14.45 8.31 -9.60
C ALA A 110 -14.43 9.67 -8.88
N ARG A 111 -13.91 9.72 -7.65
CA ARG A 111 -13.80 10.97 -6.86
C ARG A 111 -12.42 11.62 -6.89
N ALA A 112 -11.42 10.95 -7.45
CA ALA A 112 -10.02 11.37 -7.44
C ALA A 112 -9.81 12.78 -8.02
N ASP A 113 -10.46 13.12 -9.14
CA ASP A 113 -10.28 14.43 -9.78
C ASP A 113 -10.70 15.60 -8.87
N VAL A 114 -11.83 15.46 -8.17
CA VAL A 114 -12.36 16.49 -7.27
C VAL A 114 -11.51 16.61 -6.00
N VAL A 115 -11.13 15.46 -5.43
CA VAL A 115 -10.30 15.41 -4.21
C VAL A 115 -8.91 15.97 -4.49
N ASN A 116 -8.22 15.48 -5.54
CA ASN A 116 -6.87 15.91 -5.91
C ASN A 116 -6.82 17.41 -6.25
N ALA A 117 -7.83 17.94 -6.96
CA ALA A 117 -7.92 19.37 -7.22
C ALA A 117 -8.04 20.19 -5.92
N THR A 118 -8.77 19.65 -4.93
CA THR A 118 -8.92 20.26 -3.60
C THR A 118 -7.62 20.23 -2.81
N GLU A 119 -6.96 19.09 -2.72
CA GLU A 119 -5.66 18.97 -2.05
C GLU A 119 -4.62 19.89 -2.65
N HIS A 120 -4.55 19.97 -3.98
CA HIS A 120 -3.62 20.86 -4.68
C HIS A 120 -3.88 22.33 -4.37
N ALA A 121 -5.13 22.78 -4.43
CA ALA A 121 -5.48 24.15 -4.11
C ALA A 121 -5.17 24.53 -2.65
N LEU A 122 -5.40 23.60 -1.71
CA LEU A 122 -5.04 23.78 -0.30
C LEU A 122 -3.52 23.83 -0.09
N ALA A 123 -2.75 23.02 -0.82
CA ALA A 123 -1.30 23.00 -0.74
C ALA A 123 -0.65 24.30 -1.25
N GLU A 124 -1.21 24.91 -2.31
CA GLU A 124 -0.71 26.16 -2.88
C GLU A 124 -1.09 27.41 -2.08
N GLN A 125 -1.84 27.29 -0.97
CA GLN A 125 -2.39 28.40 -0.18
C GLN A 125 -3.17 29.43 -1.03
N LYS A 126 -3.66 29.03 -2.21
CA LYS A 126 -4.60 29.84 -2.98
C LYS A 126 -5.88 29.94 -2.16
N ASP A 127 -6.51 31.12 -2.15
CA ASP A 127 -7.77 31.36 -1.44
C ASP A 127 -8.71 30.17 -1.67
N ALA A 128 -8.97 29.39 -0.62
CA ALA A 128 -9.75 28.17 -0.67
C ALA A 128 -11.26 28.43 -0.87
N GLY A 129 -11.60 29.63 -1.38
CA GLY A 129 -12.82 29.95 -2.10
C GLY A 129 -12.66 29.84 -3.62
N ASN A 130 -11.58 29.21 -4.10
CA ASN A 130 -11.34 29.01 -5.52
C ASN A 130 -12.57 28.35 -6.17
N ARG A 131 -13.16 29.05 -7.15
CA ARG A 131 -14.44 28.66 -7.78
C ARG A 131 -14.41 27.26 -8.36
N SER A 132 -13.23 26.75 -8.75
CA SER A 132 -13.06 25.38 -9.24
C SER A 132 -13.33 24.31 -8.18
N LEU A 133 -12.93 24.54 -6.92
CA LEU A 133 -13.18 23.61 -5.80
C LEU A 133 -14.67 23.48 -5.52
N ILE A 134 -15.32 24.64 -5.41
CA ILE A 134 -16.76 24.73 -5.18
C ILE A 134 -17.51 24.07 -6.34
N ARG A 135 -17.05 24.25 -7.59
CA ARG A 135 -17.69 23.66 -8.77
C ARG A 135 -17.67 22.14 -8.76
N GLY A 136 -16.54 21.50 -8.45
CA GLY A 136 -16.43 20.04 -8.44
C GLY A 136 -17.36 19.40 -7.40
N LEU A 137 -17.37 19.96 -6.19
CA LEU A 137 -18.25 19.49 -5.12
C LEU A 137 -19.74 19.76 -5.42
N MET A 138 -20.06 20.94 -5.98
CA MET A 138 -21.42 21.25 -6.40
C MET A 138 -21.92 20.31 -7.51
N ALA A 139 -21.05 19.84 -8.40
CA ALA A 139 -21.40 18.85 -9.41
C ALA A 139 -21.77 17.50 -8.76
N PHE A 140 -21.00 17.06 -7.76
CA PHE A 140 -21.33 15.85 -6.98
C PHE A 140 -22.63 15.99 -6.16
N GLU A 141 -22.89 17.17 -5.60
CA GLU A 141 -24.14 17.44 -4.89
C GLU A 141 -25.35 17.49 -5.84
N ALA A 142 -25.18 18.04 -7.05
CA ALA A 142 -26.20 18.03 -8.10
C ALA A 142 -26.47 16.59 -8.59
N LEU A 143 -25.41 15.83 -8.87
CA LEU A 143 -25.46 14.40 -9.18
C LEU A 143 -26.29 13.63 -8.13
N ARG A 144 -25.97 13.81 -6.85
CA ARG A 144 -26.70 13.16 -5.76
C ARG A 144 -28.16 13.60 -5.72
N ALA A 145 -28.47 14.87 -6.01
CA ALA A 145 -29.83 15.37 -6.06
C ALA A 145 -30.66 14.68 -7.16
N GLU A 146 -30.06 14.44 -8.33
CA GLU A 146 -30.67 13.73 -9.46
C GLU A 146 -30.85 12.23 -9.14
N HIS A 147 -29.88 11.61 -8.46
CA HIS A 147 -29.86 10.19 -8.11
C HIS A 147 -30.14 9.91 -6.62
N ARG A 148 -31.11 10.63 -6.04
CA ARG A 148 -31.32 10.68 -4.57
C ARG A 148 -31.61 9.35 -3.86
N HIS A 149 -32.00 8.32 -4.61
CA HIS A 149 -32.34 6.99 -4.11
C HIS A 149 -31.25 5.95 -4.41
N ASP A 150 -30.14 6.36 -4.99
CA ASP A 150 -29.00 5.48 -5.25
C ASP A 150 -28.05 5.50 -4.04
N PRO A 151 -27.94 4.40 -3.29
CA PRO A 151 -27.09 4.36 -2.11
C PRO A 151 -25.59 4.39 -2.44
N TYR A 152 -25.17 3.86 -3.60
CA TYR A 152 -23.77 3.81 -3.99
C TYR A 152 -23.26 5.18 -4.43
N LEU A 153 -24.05 5.91 -5.22
CA LEU A 153 -23.71 7.29 -5.57
C LEU A 153 -23.78 8.21 -4.34
N THR A 154 -24.74 8.00 -3.45
CA THR A 154 -24.83 8.75 -2.19
C THR A 154 -23.59 8.51 -1.31
N ALA A 155 -23.16 7.27 -1.16
CA ALA A 155 -21.94 6.93 -0.41
C ALA A 155 -20.67 7.45 -1.10
N LEU A 156 -20.60 7.43 -2.43
CA LEU A 156 -19.48 8.02 -3.19
C LEU A 156 -19.32 9.52 -2.90
N VAL A 157 -20.43 10.27 -2.91
CA VAL A 157 -20.40 11.71 -2.59
C VAL A 157 -20.04 11.94 -1.12
N ALA A 158 -20.56 11.12 -0.20
CA ALA A 158 -20.17 11.18 1.21
C ALA A 158 -18.68 10.91 1.43
N LEU A 159 -18.11 9.90 0.76
CA LEU A 159 -16.68 9.61 0.79
C LEU A 159 -15.84 10.76 0.23
N ALA A 160 -16.30 11.43 -0.84
CA ALA A 160 -15.63 12.62 -1.35
C ALA A 160 -15.62 13.76 -0.30
N HIS A 161 -16.71 13.94 0.45
CA HIS A 161 -16.71 14.88 1.57
C HIS A 161 -15.72 14.47 2.67
N ILE A 162 -15.66 13.19 3.05
CA ILE A 162 -14.71 12.70 4.06
C ILE A 162 -13.26 12.96 3.63
N ASP A 163 -12.90 12.62 2.40
CA ASP A 163 -11.55 12.83 1.85
C ASP A 163 -11.17 14.33 1.85
N ILE A 164 -12.08 15.20 1.43
CA ILE A 164 -11.87 16.65 1.50
C ILE A 164 -11.75 17.13 2.96
N GLY A 165 -12.56 16.58 3.87
CA GLY A 165 -12.50 16.87 5.30
C GLY A 165 -11.13 16.56 5.87
N TRP A 166 -10.52 15.46 5.46
CA TRP A 166 -9.13 15.12 5.80
C TRP A 166 -8.12 16.09 5.19
N ALA A 167 -8.29 16.50 3.93
CA ALA A 167 -7.39 17.46 3.29
C ALA A 167 -7.30 18.81 4.05
N TRP A 168 -8.39 19.21 4.72
CA TRP A 168 -8.46 20.39 5.60
C TRP A 168 -7.73 20.22 6.94
N ARG A 169 -7.64 18.99 7.44
CA ARG A 169 -6.91 18.64 8.65
C ARG A 169 -5.45 18.40 8.26
N SER A 170 -4.69 19.48 8.08
CA SER A 170 -3.28 19.44 7.66
C SER A 170 -2.51 18.28 8.34
N PRO A 171 -1.66 17.53 7.62
CA PRO A 171 -0.90 16.45 8.22
C PRO A 171 0.11 17.00 9.23
N GLY A 172 0.17 16.37 10.41
CA GLY A 172 1.18 16.60 11.43
C GLY A 172 0.65 17.25 12.72
N ASN A 173 1.30 16.90 13.83
CA ASN A 173 1.16 17.45 15.19
C ASN A 173 1.56 18.95 15.28
N SER A 174 1.14 19.78 14.32
CA SER A 174 1.36 21.23 14.39
C SER A 174 0.39 21.82 15.43
N PRO A 175 0.89 22.58 16.42
CA PRO A 175 0.07 23.09 17.50
C PRO A 175 -0.93 24.10 16.92
N ALA A 176 -2.18 23.64 16.80
CA ALA A 176 -3.36 24.33 16.29
C ALA A 176 -3.37 24.61 14.78
N ALA A 177 -3.90 23.65 14.00
CA ALA A 177 -4.52 23.97 12.72
C ALA A 177 -5.51 25.14 12.91
N PRO A 178 -5.56 26.14 12.01
CA PRO A 178 -6.44 27.30 12.15
C PRO A 178 -7.88 26.87 12.44
N ALA A 179 -8.57 27.58 13.34
CA ALA A 179 -9.96 27.28 13.69
C ALA A 179 -10.92 27.28 12.48
N SER A 180 -10.55 27.97 11.38
CA SER A 180 -11.25 27.90 10.09
C SER A 180 -11.12 26.52 9.42
N SER A 181 -9.92 25.94 9.40
CA SER A 181 -9.68 24.62 8.80
C SER A 181 -10.37 23.50 9.58
N GLN A 182 -10.36 23.59 10.92
CA GLN A 182 -11.10 22.64 11.77
C GLN A 182 -12.61 22.71 11.53
N ARG A 183 -13.17 23.93 11.43
CA ARG A 183 -14.60 24.12 11.09
C ARG A 183 -14.96 23.59 9.71
N ARG A 184 -14.08 23.77 8.71
CA ARG A 184 -14.30 23.21 7.37
C ARG A 184 -14.25 21.69 7.38
N CYS A 185 -13.26 21.10 8.04
CA CYS A 185 -13.18 19.66 8.27
C CYS A 185 -14.49 19.13 8.89
N ALA A 186 -14.93 19.71 10.01
CA ALA A 186 -16.18 19.33 10.67
C ALA A 186 -17.39 19.44 9.74
N ALA A 187 -17.54 20.54 9.00
CA ALA A 187 -18.66 20.73 8.07
C ALA A 187 -18.71 19.66 6.96
N HIS A 188 -17.56 19.18 6.48
CA HIS A 188 -17.51 18.09 5.51
C HIS A 188 -17.93 16.75 6.13
N PHE A 189 -17.49 16.44 7.36
CA PHE A 189 -17.94 15.23 8.08
C PHE A 189 -19.44 15.30 8.41
N ASP A 190 -19.96 16.45 8.85
CA ASP A 190 -21.39 16.66 9.10
C ASP A 190 -22.21 16.44 7.83
N ARG A 191 -21.72 16.94 6.68
CA ARG A 191 -22.39 16.71 5.40
C ARG A 191 -22.36 15.25 4.99
N ALA A 192 -21.22 14.57 5.14
CA ALA A 192 -21.11 13.13 4.87
C ALA A 192 -22.08 12.31 5.76
N ALA A 193 -22.19 12.65 7.04
CA ALA A 193 -23.12 12.00 7.96
C ALA A 193 -24.58 12.19 7.51
N ALA A 194 -24.98 13.41 7.14
CA ALA A 194 -26.32 13.69 6.64
C ALA A 194 -26.64 12.98 5.30
N LEU A 195 -25.62 12.68 4.49
CA LEU A 195 -25.77 11.91 3.26
C LEU A 195 -25.92 10.41 3.54
N LEU A 196 -25.20 9.88 4.52
CA LEU A 196 -25.19 8.44 4.83
C LEU A 196 -26.38 8.01 5.72
N GLU A 197 -26.95 8.91 6.51
CA GLU A 197 -28.08 8.63 7.40
C GLU A 197 -29.29 7.99 6.68
N PRO A 198 -29.78 8.50 5.53
CA PRO A 198 -30.94 7.90 4.85
C PRO A 198 -30.69 6.50 4.28
N ILE A 199 -29.43 6.13 4.04
CA ILE A 199 -29.03 4.83 3.47
C ILE A 199 -28.47 3.90 4.55
N ALA A 200 -28.72 4.20 5.82
CA ALA A 200 -28.17 3.43 6.93
C ALA A 200 -28.57 1.95 6.88
N GLU A 201 -29.82 1.69 6.51
CA GLU A 201 -30.37 0.33 6.37
C GLU A 201 -29.75 -0.44 5.20
N ASP A 202 -29.45 0.23 4.09
CA ASP A 202 -28.82 -0.39 2.90
C ASP A 202 -27.42 -0.94 3.21
N SER A 203 -26.76 -0.43 4.25
CA SER A 203 -25.42 -0.87 4.66
C SER A 203 -25.36 -2.23 5.33
N LYS A 204 -26.51 -2.82 5.73
CA LYS A 204 -26.52 -4.06 6.53
C LYS A 204 -25.85 -5.23 5.83
N ASP A 205 -25.94 -5.29 4.50
CA ASP A 205 -25.39 -6.36 3.67
C ASP A 205 -24.31 -5.87 2.68
N SER A 206 -23.87 -4.61 2.81
CA SER A 206 -22.92 -3.97 1.89
C SER A 206 -21.66 -3.50 2.63
N PRO A 207 -20.51 -4.20 2.47
CA PRO A 207 -19.22 -3.76 2.99
C PRO A 207 -18.85 -2.36 2.52
N PHE A 208 -19.10 -2.01 1.26
CA PHE A 208 -18.81 -0.66 0.74
C PHE A 208 -19.61 0.42 1.47
N LEU A 209 -20.93 0.25 1.63
CA LEU A 209 -21.75 1.23 2.33
C LEU A 209 -21.45 1.25 3.84
N LYS A 210 -21.15 0.08 4.42
CA LYS A 210 -20.79 -0.04 5.84
C LYS A 210 -19.42 0.57 6.13
N SER A 211 -18.47 0.45 5.21
CA SER A 211 -17.15 1.07 5.33
C SER A 211 -17.25 2.59 5.24
N ALA A 212 -18.11 3.13 4.36
CA ALA A 212 -18.41 4.55 4.29
C ALA A 212 -19.00 5.10 5.62
N GLN A 213 -19.89 4.34 6.27
CA GLN A 213 -20.36 4.69 7.62
C GLN A 213 -19.25 4.68 8.66
N CYS A 214 -18.42 3.63 8.68
CA CYS A 214 -17.31 3.54 9.63
C CYS A 214 -16.29 4.67 9.44
N ALA A 215 -16.11 5.16 8.21
CA ALA A 215 -15.23 6.28 7.92
C ALA A 215 -15.65 7.60 8.62
N LEU A 216 -16.92 7.76 9.00
CA LEU A 216 -17.38 8.92 9.78
C LEU A 216 -16.76 8.98 11.17
N PHE A 217 -16.34 7.85 11.75
CA PHE A 217 -15.80 7.82 13.11
C PHE A 217 -14.53 8.63 13.27
N ALA A 218 -13.80 8.87 12.18
CA ALA A 218 -12.63 9.74 12.15
C ALA A 218 -12.91 11.21 12.54
N GLY A 219 -14.12 11.69 12.25
CA GLY A 219 -14.56 13.05 12.55
C GLY A 219 -15.54 13.15 13.73
N SER A 220 -15.92 12.02 14.34
CA SER A 220 -16.95 11.97 15.39
C SER A 220 -16.36 11.75 16.78
N THR A 221 -17.07 12.21 17.82
CA THR A 221 -16.78 11.92 19.23
C THR A 221 -17.56 10.71 19.76
N SER A 222 -17.75 9.69 18.90
CA SER A 222 -18.49 8.47 19.25
C SER A 222 -17.81 7.70 20.38
N GLY A 223 -18.59 7.05 21.24
CA GLY A 223 -18.07 6.18 22.29
C GLY A 223 -17.41 4.91 21.73
N THR A 224 -16.61 4.23 22.56
CA THR A 224 -15.87 3.02 22.16
C THR A 224 -16.78 1.92 21.60
N LEU A 225 -17.89 1.62 22.29
CA LEU A 225 -18.75 0.49 21.98
C LEU A 225 -19.44 0.62 20.61
N PRO A 226 -20.10 1.74 20.26
CA PRO A 226 -20.64 1.94 18.92
C PRO A 226 -19.61 1.76 17.79
N VAL A 227 -18.37 2.21 18.02
CA VAL A 227 -17.28 2.06 17.04
C VAL A 227 -16.89 0.59 16.89
N ALA A 228 -16.69 -0.11 18.00
CA ALA A 228 -16.36 -1.54 18.01
C ALA A 228 -17.46 -2.38 17.34
N ASP A 229 -18.74 -2.12 17.63
CA ASP A 229 -19.87 -2.84 17.04
C ASP A 229 -19.97 -2.60 15.53
N ALA A 230 -19.80 -1.35 15.08
CA ALA A 230 -19.87 -1.00 13.67
C ALA A 230 -18.73 -1.62 12.85
N PHE A 231 -17.49 -1.55 13.33
CA PHE A 231 -16.36 -2.23 12.70
C PHE A 231 -16.50 -3.75 12.79
N GLY A 232 -17.05 -4.27 13.88
CA GLY A 232 -17.33 -5.68 14.01
C GLY A 232 -18.26 -6.20 12.93
N ALA A 233 -19.38 -5.50 12.70
CA ALA A 233 -20.31 -5.81 11.62
C ALA A 233 -19.65 -5.65 10.22
N LEU A 234 -18.79 -4.65 10.03
CA LEU A 234 -18.04 -4.50 8.78
C LEU A 234 -17.08 -5.67 8.53
N ILE A 235 -16.37 -6.13 9.56
CA ILE A 235 -15.47 -7.28 9.47
C ILE A 235 -16.27 -8.57 9.23
N ASP A 236 -17.44 -8.71 9.83
CA ASP A 236 -18.34 -9.85 9.57
C ASP A 236 -18.78 -9.90 8.08
N LEU A 237 -18.98 -8.73 7.44
CA LEU A 237 -19.34 -8.63 6.02
C LEU A 237 -18.18 -8.88 5.05
N ALA A 238 -16.95 -8.58 5.46
CA ALA A 238 -15.74 -8.67 4.64
C ALA A 238 -14.54 -9.17 5.47
N PRO A 239 -14.54 -10.44 5.91
CA PRO A 239 -13.52 -10.98 6.83
C PRO A 239 -12.13 -11.06 6.19
N ASP A 240 -12.04 -11.08 4.86
CA ASP A 240 -10.78 -11.12 4.12
C ASP A 240 -10.11 -9.73 4.02
N ASN A 241 -10.84 -8.64 4.31
CA ASN A 241 -10.28 -7.30 4.23
C ASN A 241 -9.61 -6.89 5.55
N HIS A 242 -8.33 -7.23 5.67
CA HIS A 242 -7.50 -6.91 6.84
C HIS A 242 -7.42 -5.42 7.18
N ARG A 243 -7.72 -4.51 6.23
CA ARG A 243 -7.69 -3.06 6.48
C ARG A 243 -8.77 -2.62 7.46
N HIS A 244 -9.94 -3.26 7.46
CA HIS A 244 -10.98 -2.95 8.43
C HIS A 244 -10.55 -3.27 9.87
N MET A 245 -9.82 -4.37 10.06
CA MET A 245 -9.26 -4.76 11.36
C MET A 245 -8.18 -3.78 11.82
N ARG A 246 -7.30 -3.39 10.89
CA ARG A 246 -6.28 -2.36 11.13
C ARG A 246 -6.88 -1.02 11.58
N THR A 247 -7.93 -0.56 10.88
CA THR A 247 -8.63 0.69 11.22
C THR A 247 -9.37 0.58 12.55
N LEU A 248 -9.97 -0.57 12.87
CA LEU A 248 -10.53 -0.81 14.21
C LEU A 248 -9.47 -0.59 15.30
N GLY A 249 -8.27 -1.14 15.12
CA GLY A 249 -7.14 -0.99 16.03
C GLY A 249 -6.81 0.45 16.39
N THR A 250 -6.68 1.31 15.37
CA THR A 250 -6.35 2.73 15.59
C THR A 250 -7.48 3.46 16.30
N HIS A 251 -8.74 3.14 16.00
CA HIS A 251 -9.90 3.70 16.70
C HIS A 251 -10.00 3.25 18.17
N MET A 252 -9.50 2.06 18.52
CA MET A 252 -9.51 1.57 19.90
C MET A 252 -8.44 2.22 20.79
N LEU A 253 -7.55 3.06 20.26
CA LEU A 253 -6.58 3.80 21.06
C LEU A 253 -7.24 4.91 21.89
N PRO A 254 -6.66 5.28 23.07
CA PRO A 254 -7.19 6.36 23.92
C PRO A 254 -7.25 7.74 23.26
N ARG A 255 -6.39 7.99 22.27
CA ARG A 255 -6.39 9.24 21.48
C ARG A 255 -7.63 9.39 20.59
N CYS A 256 -8.36 8.30 20.37
CA CYS A 256 -9.59 8.24 19.60
C CYS A 256 -10.76 8.01 20.56
N SER A 257 -11.55 6.96 20.34
CA SER A 257 -12.74 6.65 21.14
C SER A 257 -12.51 5.55 22.16
N GLY A 258 -11.33 4.91 22.20
CA GLY A 258 -11.11 3.66 22.93
C GLY A 258 -10.24 3.74 24.18
N SER A 259 -9.70 2.59 24.56
CA SER A 259 -8.76 2.41 25.66
C SER A 259 -7.87 1.20 25.38
N TYR A 260 -6.71 1.09 26.04
CA TYR A 260 -5.85 -0.08 25.86
C TYR A 260 -6.54 -1.41 26.19
N ALA A 261 -7.47 -1.41 27.15
CA ALA A 261 -8.29 -2.58 27.45
C ALA A 261 -9.29 -2.91 26.34
N ALA A 262 -9.89 -1.89 25.72
CA ALA A 262 -10.78 -2.07 24.58
C ALA A 262 -10.01 -2.59 23.35
N LEU A 263 -8.80 -2.06 23.08
CA LEU A 263 -7.92 -2.55 22.02
C LEU A 263 -7.63 -4.05 22.18
N GLU A 264 -7.20 -4.47 23.37
CA GLU A 264 -6.91 -5.88 23.65
C GLU A 264 -8.16 -6.77 23.53
N LEU A 265 -9.30 -6.31 24.05
CA LEU A 265 -10.57 -7.03 23.96
C LEU A 265 -11.00 -7.23 22.50
N GLU A 266 -11.00 -6.16 21.70
CA GLU A 266 -11.45 -6.19 20.32
C GLU A 266 -10.45 -6.93 19.41
N ALA A 267 -9.15 -6.91 19.71
CA ALA A 267 -8.17 -7.73 19.00
C ALA A 267 -8.45 -9.23 19.20
N ARG A 268 -8.73 -9.67 20.44
CA ARG A 268 -9.07 -11.08 20.73
C ARG A 268 -10.42 -11.48 20.13
N ARG A 269 -11.43 -10.60 20.19
CA ARG A 269 -12.73 -10.84 19.53
C ARG A 269 -12.57 -10.94 18.02
N THR A 270 -11.76 -10.08 17.41
CA THR A 270 -11.51 -10.10 15.98
C THR A 270 -10.78 -11.36 15.56
N ALA A 271 -9.77 -11.80 16.33
CA ALA A 271 -9.13 -13.09 16.10
C ALA A 271 -10.13 -14.27 16.14
N ALA A 272 -11.02 -14.30 17.13
CA ALA A 272 -12.05 -15.34 17.21
C ALA A 272 -13.05 -15.26 16.04
N ARG A 273 -13.47 -14.03 15.68
CA ARG A 273 -14.38 -13.75 14.57
C ARG A 273 -13.82 -14.23 13.24
N THR A 274 -12.53 -14.03 13.00
CA THR A 274 -11.89 -14.28 11.71
C THR A 274 -10.97 -15.50 11.72
N ALA A 275 -11.06 -16.35 12.74
CA ALA A 275 -10.19 -17.52 12.92
C ALA A 275 -10.20 -18.47 11.72
N GLN A 276 -11.32 -18.58 11.00
CA GLN A 276 -11.42 -19.42 9.81
C GLN A 276 -10.61 -18.88 8.62
N THR A 277 -10.49 -17.56 8.50
CA THR A 277 -9.74 -16.91 7.43
C THR A 277 -8.28 -16.69 7.81
N TRP A 278 -8.04 -16.21 9.03
CA TRP A 278 -6.75 -15.65 9.45
C TRP A 278 -6.11 -16.37 10.63
N GLY A 279 -6.74 -17.39 11.22
CA GLY A 279 -6.26 -17.96 12.48
C GLY A 279 -6.12 -16.88 13.57
N ALA A 280 -4.93 -16.75 14.16
CA ALA A 280 -4.58 -15.68 15.08
C ALA A 280 -4.37 -14.32 14.40
N GLY A 281 -4.28 -14.26 13.07
CA GLY A 281 -4.00 -13.05 12.29
C GLY A 281 -4.95 -11.88 12.51
N GLY A 282 -6.20 -12.14 12.92
CA GLY A 282 -7.13 -11.07 13.33
C GLY A 282 -6.61 -10.24 14.51
N TYR A 283 -5.89 -10.87 15.46
CA TYR A 283 -5.24 -10.16 16.57
C TYR A 283 -4.13 -9.24 16.04
N THR A 284 -3.25 -9.79 15.21
CA THR A 284 -2.14 -9.08 14.58
C THR A 284 -2.63 -7.89 13.77
N TRP A 285 -3.68 -8.06 12.96
CA TRP A 285 -4.20 -6.96 12.14
C TRP A 285 -4.78 -5.82 12.97
N VAL A 286 -5.50 -6.10 14.06
CA VAL A 286 -5.99 -5.05 14.96
C VAL A 286 -4.83 -4.32 15.63
N TYR A 287 -3.76 -5.02 16.04
CA TYR A 287 -2.62 -4.36 16.67
C TYR A 287 -1.65 -3.68 15.68
N PHE A 288 -1.68 -4.04 14.39
CA PHE A 288 -0.67 -3.69 13.39
C PHE A 288 -0.31 -2.20 13.37
N ASP A 289 -1.30 -1.34 13.14
CA ASP A 289 -1.07 0.11 13.12
C ASP A 289 -1.00 0.69 14.53
N ALA A 290 -1.69 0.09 15.50
CA ALA A 290 -1.78 0.58 16.87
C ALA A 290 -0.40 0.60 17.57
N ILE A 291 0.40 -0.47 17.47
CA ILE A 291 1.72 -0.53 18.11
C ILE A 291 2.78 0.31 17.38
N ALA A 292 2.56 0.62 16.10
CA ALA A 292 3.45 1.48 15.32
C ALA A 292 3.32 2.96 15.72
N ILE A 293 2.13 3.40 16.15
CA ILE A 293 1.85 4.82 16.47
C ILE A 293 1.65 5.12 17.97
N ASP A 294 1.60 4.11 18.83
CA ASP A 294 1.37 4.24 20.27
C ASP A 294 2.27 3.32 21.10
N ASP A 295 3.21 3.92 21.85
CA ASP A 295 4.16 3.18 22.71
C ASP A 295 3.46 2.35 23.79
N GLN A 296 2.36 2.83 24.36
CA GLN A 296 1.67 2.13 25.43
C GLN A 296 0.86 0.94 24.90
N ALA A 297 0.31 1.03 23.68
CA ALA A 297 -0.26 -0.13 23.00
C ALA A 297 0.84 -1.17 22.71
N CYS A 298 2.00 -0.72 22.23
CA CYS A 298 3.14 -1.58 21.95
C CYS A 298 3.67 -2.29 23.20
N ALA A 299 3.85 -1.58 24.32
CA ALA A 299 4.29 -2.16 25.59
C ALA A 299 3.34 -3.20 26.20
N ARG A 300 2.08 -3.25 25.72
CA ARG A 300 1.02 -4.13 26.27
C ARG A 300 0.65 -5.29 25.36
N VAL A 301 1.17 -5.32 24.13
CA VAL A 301 0.82 -6.35 23.15
C VAL A 301 1.25 -7.73 23.64
N ASP A 302 0.44 -8.74 23.36
CA ASP A 302 0.84 -10.14 23.52
C ASP A 302 1.74 -10.51 22.35
N THR A 303 3.05 -10.33 22.50
CA THR A 303 4.03 -10.54 21.41
C THR A 303 3.94 -11.95 20.81
N ARG A 304 3.70 -12.97 21.66
CA ARG A 304 3.60 -14.35 21.18
C ARG A 304 2.38 -14.54 20.29
N PHE A 305 1.23 -14.05 20.73
CA PHE A 305 0.00 -14.15 19.94
C PHE A 305 0.06 -13.31 18.67
N PHE A 306 0.75 -12.15 18.71
CA PHE A 306 1.03 -11.34 17.52
C PHE A 306 1.91 -12.07 16.49
N LEU A 307 2.97 -12.74 16.94
CA LEU A 307 3.88 -13.52 16.09
C LEU A 307 3.20 -14.77 15.52
N ASP A 308 2.35 -15.45 16.30
CA ASP A 308 1.54 -16.56 15.79
C ASP A 308 0.57 -16.06 14.72
N GLY A 309 -0.08 -14.91 14.94
CA GLY A 309 -0.92 -14.30 13.92
C GLY A 309 -0.17 -13.85 12.67
N LEU A 310 1.08 -13.39 12.78
CA LEU A 310 1.92 -13.12 11.60
C LEU A 310 2.16 -14.39 10.77
N ARG A 311 2.39 -15.54 11.41
CA ARG A 311 2.55 -16.82 10.73
C ARG A 311 1.27 -17.25 10.02
N ASP A 312 0.14 -17.13 10.71
CA ASP A 312 -1.17 -17.48 10.13
C ASP A 312 -1.53 -16.57 8.96
N ILE A 313 -1.19 -15.28 9.00
CA ILE A 313 -1.36 -14.35 7.88
C ILE A 313 -0.57 -14.81 6.65
N VAL A 314 0.71 -15.15 6.81
CA VAL A 314 1.56 -15.64 5.71
C VAL A 314 1.02 -16.95 5.14
N GLN A 315 0.53 -17.84 6.00
CA GLN A 315 -0.07 -19.10 5.57
C GLN A 315 -1.37 -18.87 4.79
N ALA A 316 -2.23 -17.95 5.25
CA ALA A 316 -3.48 -17.61 4.58
C ALA A 316 -3.27 -16.84 3.26
N ASN A 317 -2.26 -15.96 3.21
CA ASN A 317 -1.93 -15.15 2.05
C ASN A 317 -0.40 -15.04 1.85
N PRO A 318 0.21 -15.97 1.10
CA PRO A 318 1.65 -15.95 0.80
C PRO A 318 2.01 -15.05 -0.40
N SER A 319 1.11 -14.14 -0.80
CA SER A 319 1.40 -13.24 -1.92
C SER A 319 2.58 -12.33 -1.61
N GLN A 320 3.38 -12.01 -2.62
CA GLN A 320 4.56 -11.16 -2.45
C GLN A 320 4.21 -9.75 -1.97
N GLU A 321 3.02 -9.24 -2.29
CA GLU A 321 2.55 -7.96 -1.76
C GLU A 321 2.33 -8.04 -0.23
N MET A 322 1.76 -9.14 0.26
CA MET A 322 1.62 -9.40 1.71
C MET A 322 2.98 -9.55 2.39
N ILE A 323 3.89 -10.33 1.79
CA ILE A 323 5.26 -10.52 2.34
C ILE A 323 6.01 -9.19 2.39
N ASN A 324 5.95 -8.37 1.33
CA ASN A 324 6.55 -7.03 1.33
C ASN A 324 5.93 -6.14 2.42
N LEU A 325 4.60 -6.18 2.62
CA LEU A 325 3.93 -5.40 3.66
C LEU A 325 4.44 -5.77 5.06
N LEU A 326 4.48 -7.05 5.39
CA LEU A 326 4.90 -7.54 6.70
C LEU A 326 6.41 -7.33 6.92
N ALA A 327 7.24 -7.58 5.90
CA ALA A 327 8.68 -7.37 5.97
C ALA A 327 9.03 -5.89 6.15
N ALA A 328 8.43 -5.00 5.35
CA ALA A 328 8.62 -3.56 5.47
C ALA A 328 8.11 -3.03 6.83
N TYR A 329 7.02 -3.59 7.34
CA TYR A 329 6.53 -3.26 8.67
C TYR A 329 7.56 -3.61 9.77
N CYS A 330 8.04 -4.85 9.79
CA CYS A 330 8.96 -5.34 10.82
C CYS A 330 10.33 -4.64 10.76
N THR A 331 10.81 -4.30 9.55
CA THR A 331 12.15 -3.71 9.34
C THR A 331 12.17 -2.19 9.38
N VAL A 332 11.10 -1.52 8.98
CA VAL A 332 11.07 -0.06 8.82
C VAL A 332 10.07 0.57 9.78
N ALA A 333 8.77 0.28 9.60
CA ALA A 333 7.72 1.03 10.29
C ALA A 333 7.81 0.89 11.82
N LEU A 334 7.98 -0.34 12.31
CA LEU A 334 8.01 -0.62 13.75
C LEU A 334 9.27 -0.07 14.45
N ARG A 335 10.36 0.16 13.71
CA ARG A 335 11.65 0.62 14.25
C ARG A 335 11.75 2.14 14.40
N LYS A 336 10.84 2.93 13.83
CA LYS A 336 10.89 4.40 13.84
C LYS A 336 10.88 5.03 15.24
N GLY A 337 10.34 4.34 16.24
CA GLY A 337 10.26 4.80 17.64
C GLY A 337 11.26 4.13 18.59
N LEU A 338 12.18 3.31 18.07
CA LEU A 338 13.09 2.53 18.90
C LEU A 338 14.01 3.44 19.74
N GLY A 339 14.13 3.15 21.04
CA GLY A 339 14.96 3.90 21.99
C GLY A 339 14.23 5.07 22.65
N GLN A 340 12.98 5.35 22.27
CA GLN A 340 12.17 6.41 22.88
C GLN A 340 11.41 5.91 24.12
N ASN A 341 11.08 4.62 24.16
CA ASN A 341 10.36 4.02 25.27
C ASN A 341 10.81 2.58 25.51
N LEU A 342 11.58 2.37 26.57
CA LEU A 342 12.18 1.08 26.91
C LEU A 342 11.17 -0.07 27.08
N GLN A 343 9.94 0.22 27.55
CA GLN A 343 8.91 -0.81 27.70
C GLN A 343 8.33 -1.24 26.36
N ALA A 344 8.21 -0.31 25.42
CA ALA A 344 7.75 -0.59 24.07
C ALA A 344 8.85 -1.20 23.20
N ASP A 345 10.12 -0.88 23.47
CA ASP A 345 11.26 -1.36 22.69
C ASP A 345 11.42 -2.89 22.77
N VAL A 346 11.06 -3.52 23.91
CA VAL A 346 11.13 -4.98 24.06
C VAL A 346 10.21 -5.69 23.05
N PRO A 347 8.87 -5.47 23.04
CA PRO A 347 8.01 -6.05 22.01
C PRO A 347 8.39 -5.63 20.59
N ARG A 348 8.85 -4.40 20.36
CA ARG A 348 9.30 -3.95 19.03
C ARG A 348 10.41 -4.81 18.48
N LEU A 349 11.45 -5.04 19.29
CA LEU A 349 12.60 -5.84 18.88
C LEU A 349 12.19 -7.30 18.63
N GLU A 350 11.41 -7.89 19.54
CA GLU A 350 10.91 -9.28 19.38
C GLU A 350 10.08 -9.44 18.10
N ILE A 351 9.19 -8.49 17.79
CA ILE A 351 8.39 -8.53 16.55
C ILE A 351 9.26 -8.26 15.33
N SER A 352 10.19 -7.31 15.41
CA SER A 352 11.11 -6.99 14.32
C SER A 352 12.00 -8.17 13.90
N GLU A 353 12.31 -9.11 14.79
CA GLU A 353 13.06 -10.33 14.45
C GLU A 353 12.34 -11.20 13.40
N ALA A 354 11.01 -11.13 13.31
CA ALA A 354 10.24 -11.84 12.28
C ALA A 354 10.62 -11.41 10.84
N ALA A 355 11.22 -10.23 10.68
CA ALA A 355 11.73 -9.77 9.40
C ALA A 355 12.70 -10.77 8.74
N SER A 356 13.56 -11.42 9.55
CA SER A 356 14.54 -12.37 9.03
C SER A 356 13.85 -13.55 8.36
N TRP A 357 12.87 -14.16 9.03
CA TRP A 357 12.03 -15.23 8.48
C TRP A 357 11.25 -14.79 7.24
N LEU A 358 10.59 -13.63 7.29
CA LEU A 358 9.81 -13.10 6.16
C LEU A 358 10.69 -12.87 4.91
N ILE A 359 11.86 -12.26 5.09
CA ILE A 359 12.75 -11.89 3.98
C ILE A 359 13.49 -13.12 3.45
N ARG A 360 13.96 -14.01 4.33
CA ARG A 360 14.78 -15.15 3.91
C ARG A 360 13.98 -16.28 3.30
N ASP A 361 12.79 -16.54 3.84
CA ASP A 361 12.02 -17.74 3.46
C ASP A 361 10.88 -17.44 2.50
N HIS A 362 10.42 -16.19 2.40
CA HIS A 362 9.20 -15.85 1.62
C HIS A 362 9.37 -14.76 0.58
N LEU A 363 10.33 -13.84 0.72
CA LEU A 363 10.50 -12.74 -0.22
C LEU A 363 11.20 -13.23 -1.50
N ASN A 364 10.63 -12.92 -2.66
CA ASN A 364 11.25 -13.20 -3.96
C ASN A 364 11.21 -12.01 -4.93
N GLU A 365 10.37 -11.01 -4.67
CA GLU A 365 10.32 -9.77 -5.45
C GLU A 365 10.10 -8.57 -4.52
N LEU A 366 10.53 -7.40 -4.97
CA LEU A 366 10.43 -6.15 -4.26
C LEU A 366 9.26 -5.30 -4.79
N HIS A 367 8.48 -4.74 -3.87
CA HIS A 367 7.36 -3.81 -4.17
C HIS A 367 7.66 -2.41 -3.62
N PRO A 368 8.33 -1.52 -4.37
CA PRO A 368 8.88 -0.28 -3.83
C PRO A 368 7.88 0.65 -3.13
N LEU A 369 6.63 0.71 -3.62
CA LEU A 369 5.59 1.57 -3.02
C LEU A 369 5.21 1.10 -1.61
N VAL A 370 5.21 -0.21 -1.34
CA VAL A 370 4.90 -0.76 -0.01
C VAL A 370 5.94 -0.29 1.01
N TRP A 371 7.22 -0.36 0.63
CA TRP A 371 8.33 0.08 1.46
C TRP A 371 8.34 1.60 1.66
N ALA A 372 8.01 2.37 0.62
CA ALA A 372 7.87 3.82 0.73
C ALA A 372 6.77 4.23 1.73
N HIS A 373 5.66 3.47 1.78
CA HIS A 373 4.61 3.68 2.78
C HIS A 373 5.07 3.28 4.20
N ALA A 374 5.85 2.21 4.35
CA ALA A 374 6.42 1.84 5.65
C ALA A 374 7.33 2.96 6.21
N GLU A 375 8.09 3.63 5.35
CA GLU A 375 8.87 4.82 5.68
C GLU A 375 8.03 6.04 6.06
N GLU A 376 6.72 6.04 5.83
CA GLU A 376 5.75 7.02 6.35
C GLU A 376 4.94 6.45 7.54
N GLY A 377 5.24 5.23 8.00
CA GLY A 377 4.50 4.57 9.08
C GLY A 377 3.14 4.03 8.64
N PHE A 378 2.98 3.74 7.34
CA PHE A 378 1.72 3.41 6.69
C PHE A 378 0.63 4.47 6.89
N ASP A 379 1.03 5.73 7.02
CA ASP A 379 0.09 6.85 7.04
C ASP A 379 -0.63 6.94 5.68
N ASN A 380 -1.89 6.50 5.66
CA ASN A 380 -2.75 6.57 4.48
C ASN A 380 -3.11 8.02 4.09
N SER A 381 -2.83 9.01 4.94
CA SER A 381 -3.01 10.43 4.66
C SER A 381 -1.74 11.13 4.15
N ALA A 382 -0.63 10.39 4.02
CA ALA A 382 0.62 10.92 3.50
C ALA A 382 0.45 11.39 2.05
N ARG A 383 0.72 12.68 1.81
CA ARG A 383 0.57 13.29 0.48
C ARG A 383 1.73 12.90 -0.43
N ILE A 384 1.44 12.07 -1.45
CA ILE A 384 2.41 11.66 -2.45
C ILE A 384 2.39 12.65 -3.62
N ARG A 385 3.42 13.51 -3.73
CA ARG A 385 3.53 14.48 -4.83
C ARG A 385 3.99 13.85 -6.14
N SER A 386 4.83 12.82 -6.05
CA SER A 386 5.39 12.10 -7.19
C SER A 386 5.52 10.62 -6.82
N VAL A 387 4.74 9.79 -7.51
CA VAL A 387 4.77 8.33 -7.34
C VAL A 387 6.17 7.79 -7.64
N SER A 388 6.82 8.28 -8.70
CA SER A 388 8.18 7.84 -9.07
C SER A 388 9.22 8.16 -8.00
N HIS A 389 9.20 9.38 -7.43
CA HIS A 389 10.12 9.73 -6.35
C HIS A 389 9.83 8.93 -5.07
N PHE A 390 8.54 8.72 -4.77
CA PHE A 390 8.12 7.93 -3.62
C PHE A 390 8.56 6.46 -3.76
N ALA A 391 8.36 5.86 -4.93
CA ALA A 391 8.84 4.52 -5.26
C ALA A 391 10.36 4.42 -5.21
N ALA A 392 11.10 5.40 -5.75
CA ALA A 392 12.55 5.42 -5.69
C ALA A 392 13.09 5.46 -4.25
N ARG A 393 12.44 6.23 -3.37
CA ARG A 393 12.77 6.28 -1.94
C ARG A 393 12.52 4.92 -1.27
N GLY A 394 11.33 4.35 -1.48
CA GLY A 394 11.00 3.03 -0.95
C GLY A 394 11.91 1.92 -1.46
N HIS A 395 12.33 1.99 -2.72
CA HIS A 395 13.32 1.07 -3.29
C HIS A 395 14.66 1.16 -2.54
N ALA A 396 15.19 2.37 -2.36
CA ALA A 396 16.44 2.57 -1.63
C ALA A 396 16.35 2.11 -0.17
N GLY A 397 15.27 2.48 0.55
CA GLY A 397 15.04 2.05 1.92
C GLY A 397 14.87 0.53 2.06
N ALA A 398 14.21 -0.10 1.09
CA ALA A 398 14.06 -1.54 1.06
C ALA A 398 15.41 -2.26 0.90
N LEU A 399 16.23 -1.85 -0.07
CA LEU A 399 17.55 -2.46 -0.26
C LEU A 399 18.42 -2.31 0.99
N GLN A 400 18.41 -1.13 1.62
CA GLN A 400 19.14 -0.92 2.88
C GLN A 400 18.65 -1.86 3.99
N ALA A 401 17.34 -1.98 4.17
CA ALA A 401 16.74 -2.81 5.20
C ALA A 401 16.99 -4.31 4.96
N ILE A 402 16.86 -4.77 3.71
CA ILE A 402 17.11 -6.15 3.30
C ILE A 402 18.60 -6.47 3.42
N ALA A 403 19.49 -5.59 2.95
CA ALA A 403 20.94 -5.81 3.03
C ALA A 403 21.41 -5.94 4.48
N GLY A 404 20.78 -5.19 5.40
CA GLY A 404 21.00 -5.35 6.83
C GLY A 404 20.69 -6.75 7.38
N GLN A 405 19.77 -7.51 6.75
CA GLN A 405 19.47 -8.89 7.14
C GLN A 405 20.52 -9.90 6.69
N PHE A 406 21.32 -9.57 5.66
CA PHE A 406 22.37 -10.44 5.10
C PHE A 406 23.78 -9.89 5.36
N ARG A 407 23.92 -9.04 6.39
CA ARG A 407 25.18 -8.36 6.70
C ARG A 407 26.34 -9.35 6.80
N ASP A 408 26.16 -10.42 7.57
CA ASP A 408 27.21 -11.39 7.83
C ASP A 408 27.65 -12.10 6.53
N GLU A 409 26.71 -12.50 5.68
CA GLU A 409 27.02 -13.12 4.38
C GLU A 409 27.75 -12.16 3.43
N ILE A 410 27.28 -10.92 3.36
CA ILE A 410 27.87 -9.89 2.47
C ILE A 410 29.27 -9.49 2.95
N GLU A 411 29.46 -9.28 4.25
CA GLU A 411 30.77 -8.96 4.84
C GLU A 411 31.77 -10.13 4.67
N ASN A 412 31.28 -11.36 4.53
CA ASN A 412 32.07 -12.55 4.16
C ASN A 412 32.29 -12.73 2.65
N GLY A 413 31.93 -11.74 1.83
CA GLY A 413 32.19 -11.73 0.38
C GLY A 413 31.18 -12.49 -0.46
N GLN A 414 29.93 -12.62 0.02
CA GLN A 414 28.85 -13.22 -0.75
C GLN A 414 27.94 -12.14 -1.37
N THR A 415 27.33 -12.48 -2.50
CA THR A 415 26.20 -11.77 -3.09
C THR A 415 24.95 -12.63 -2.93
N VAL A 416 23.80 -11.97 -2.79
CA VAL A 416 22.51 -12.60 -2.52
C VAL A 416 21.56 -12.29 -3.66
N ALA A 417 21.09 -13.32 -4.36
CA ALA A 417 20.09 -13.20 -5.41
C ALA A 417 18.75 -13.79 -4.95
N PHE A 418 17.69 -13.03 -5.13
CA PHE A 418 16.31 -13.43 -4.84
C PHE A 418 15.69 -13.95 -6.13
N THR A 419 15.17 -15.17 -6.09
CA THR A 419 14.55 -15.81 -7.24
C THR A 419 13.20 -16.41 -6.85
N GLU A 420 12.38 -16.77 -7.83
CA GLU A 420 11.13 -17.50 -7.59
C GLU A 420 11.37 -18.86 -6.89
N GLN A 421 12.57 -19.42 -6.99
CA GLN A 421 12.96 -20.69 -6.37
C GLN A 421 13.56 -20.52 -4.97
N GLY A 422 13.76 -19.27 -4.52
CA GLY A 422 14.37 -18.92 -3.24
C GLY A 422 15.67 -18.14 -3.39
N LEU A 423 16.42 -18.07 -2.29
CA LEU A 423 17.69 -17.34 -2.23
C LEU A 423 18.86 -18.14 -2.81
N GLU A 424 19.66 -17.49 -3.63
CA GLU A 424 20.92 -17.99 -4.14
C GLU A 424 22.08 -17.15 -3.62
N PHE A 425 23.13 -17.81 -3.14
CA PHE A 425 24.35 -17.16 -2.66
C PHE A 425 25.50 -17.44 -3.62
N SER A 426 26.23 -16.41 -4.03
CA SER A 426 27.41 -16.57 -4.89
C SER A 426 28.58 -15.70 -4.44
N PRO A 427 29.84 -16.09 -4.70
CA PRO A 427 30.99 -15.24 -4.38
C PRO A 427 30.92 -13.88 -5.09
N ALA A 428 31.30 -12.82 -4.39
CA ALA A 428 31.18 -11.42 -4.81
C ALA A 428 32.10 -10.98 -5.96
#